data_AF-A0A9D5UY35-F1
#
_entry.id   AF-A0A9D5UY35-F1
#
_cell.length_a   1.000
_cell.length_b   1.000
_cell.length_c   1.000
_cell.angle_alpha   90.00
_cell.angle_beta   90.00
_cell.angle_gamma   90.00
#
_symmetry.space_group_name_H-M   'P 1'
#
loop_
_entity.id
_entity.type
_entity.pdbx_description
1 polymer ?
#
loop_
_entity_poly.entity_id
_entity_poly.type
_entity_poly.pdbx_seq_one_letter_code
_entity_poly.pdbx_strand_id
1 'polypeptide(L)' 'MAIFRAEIVFDNMKGKYYVEMFYPENATRPFVTSDSIYESEEEAQNDVILKIGLVYENSKR' A
#
# COMPACT_ATOMS: atom_id res chain seq x y z
N MET A 1 -5.50 -14.18 -10.78
CA MET A 1 -4.93 -13.48 -9.61
C MET A 1 -5.20 -12.00 -9.78
N ALA A 2 -5.64 -11.31 -8.74
CA ALA A 2 -5.78 -9.86 -8.77
C ALA A 2 -4.38 -9.21 -8.78
N ILE A 3 -4.18 -8.19 -9.61
CA ILE A 3 -2.95 -7.40 -9.68
C ILE A 3 -3.27 -6.02 -9.10
N PHE A 4 -2.51 -5.63 -8.10
CA PHE A 4 -2.63 -4.34 -7.42
C PHE A 4 -1.37 -3.53 -7.69
N ARG A 5 -1.52 -2.22 -7.89
CA ARG A 5 -0.41 -1.26 -7.84
C ARG A 5 -0.45 -0.57 -6.49
N ALA A 6 0.68 -0.54 -5.79
CA ALA A 6 0.83 0.25 -4.56
C ALA A 6 1.79 1.40 -4.84
N GLU A 7 1.41 2.61 -4.47
CA GLU A 7 2.24 3.81 -4.54
C GLU A 7 2.48 4.32 -3.13
N ILE A 8 3.73 4.70 -2.84
CA ILE A 8 4.13 5.24 -1.55
C ILE A 8 4.30 6.75 -1.73
N VAL A 9 3.60 7.52 -0.91
CA VAL A 9 3.50 8.97 -1.08
C VAL A 9 3.91 9.66 0.21
N PHE A 10 4.74 10.69 0.10
CA PHE A 10 5.12 11.54 1.22
C PHE A 10 4.04 12.59 1.50
N ASP A 11 3.52 12.60 2.74
CA ASP A 11 2.61 13.60 3.25
C ASP A 11 3.40 14.79 3.81
N ASN A 12 3.47 15.86 3.02
CA ASN A 12 4.15 17.10 3.41
C ASN A 12 3.55 17.79 4.64
N MET A 13 2.28 17.53 5.00
CA MET A 13 1.67 18.13 6.18
C MET A 13 2.07 17.40 7.46
N LYS A 14 2.21 16.08 7.40
CA LYS A 14 2.54 15.24 8.56
C LYS A 14 4.02 14.87 8.65
N GLY A 15 4.78 15.05 7.57
CA GLY A 15 6.17 14.61 7.48
C GLY A 15 6.31 13.09 7.55
N LYS A 16 5.30 12.36 7.08
CA LYS A 16 5.22 10.88 7.09
C LYS A 16 4.88 10.37 5.72
N TYR A 17 5.05 9.07 5.48
CA TYR A 17 4.61 8.41 4.27
C TYR A 17 3.26 7.71 4.50
N TYR A 18 2.48 7.58 3.44
CA TYR A 18 1.26 6.76 3.36
C TYR A 18 1.29 5.94 2.07
N VAL A 19 0.38 4.96 1.98
CA VAL A 19 0.27 4.05 0.85
C VAL A 19 -1.07 4.25 0.17
N GLU A 20 -1.03 4.38 -1.15
CA GLU A 20 -2.19 4.33 -2.03
C GLU A 20 -2.20 3.00 -2.79
N MET A 21 -3.32 2.27 -2.72
CA MET A 21 -3.49 1.03 -3.48
C MET A 21 -4.52 1.23 -4.59
N PHE A 22 -4.16 0.80 -5.79
CA PHE A 22 -4.96 0.90 -7.00
C PHE A 22 -5.43 -0.48 -7.46
N TYR A 23 -6.74 -0.60 -7.70
CA TYR A 23 -7.33 -1.79 -8.31
C TYR A 23 -8.43 -1.40 -9.32
N PRO A 24 -8.36 -1.88 -10.57
CA PRO A 24 -7.23 -2.60 -11.17
C PRO A 24 -5.94 -1.74 -11.18
N GLU A 25 -4.77 -2.35 -11.45
CA GLU A 25 -3.46 -1.68 -11.35
C GLU A 25 -3.34 -0.38 -12.15
N ASN A 26 -4.14 -0.22 -13.21
CA ASN A 26 -4.19 0.95 -14.08
C ASN A 26 -5.28 1.95 -13.70
N ALA A 27 -5.92 1.79 -12.54
CA ALA A 27 -6.92 2.73 -12.06
C ALA A 27 -6.31 4.13 -11.89
N THR A 28 -7.10 5.15 -12.19
CA THR A 28 -6.72 6.56 -12.06
C THR A 28 -6.87 7.08 -10.63
N ARG A 29 -7.57 6.34 -9.77
CA ARG A 29 -7.82 6.70 -8.38
C ARG A 29 -7.52 5.50 -7.48
N PRO A 30 -7.00 5.74 -6.26
CA PRO A 30 -6.79 4.67 -5.32
C PRO A 30 -8.13 4.06 -4.90
N PHE A 31 -8.14 2.75 -4.76
CA PHE A 31 -9.22 2.00 -4.15
C PHE A 31 -9.18 2.12 -2.62
N VAL A 32 -7.98 2.17 -2.04
CA VAL A 32 -7.78 2.42 -0.61
C VAL A 32 -6.51 3.23 -0.38
N THR A 33 -6.54 4.08 0.64
CA THR A 33 -5.41 4.91 1.08
C THR A 33 -5.20 4.66 2.56
N SER A 34 -3.96 4.44 2.99
CA SER A 34 -3.62 4.31 4.40
C SER A 34 -3.51 5.67 5.09
N ASP A 35 -3.45 5.67 6.42
CA ASP A 35 -2.99 6.85 7.15
C ASP A 35 -1.50 7.11 6.90
N SER A 36 -1.09 8.37 7.01
CA SER A 36 0.31 8.81 6.98
C SER A 36 0.98 8.56 8.33
N ILE A 37 1.52 7.36 8.48
CA ILE A 37 2.12 6.85 9.73
C ILE A 37 3.57 6.39 9.57
N TYR A 38 4.04 6.15 8.35
CA TYR A 38 5.36 5.57 8.11
C TYR A 38 6.45 6.65 8.14
N GLU A 39 7.61 6.31 8.69
CA GLU A 39 8.76 7.22 8.80
C GLU A 39 9.60 7.26 7.51
N SER A 40 9.55 6.20 6.71
CA SER A 40 10.32 6.08 5.47
C SER A 40 9.55 5.33 4.38
N GLU A 41 10.00 5.50 3.13
CA GLU A 41 9.46 4.73 2.00
C GLU A 41 9.69 3.22 2.17
N GLU A 42 10.88 2.83 2.68
CA GLU A 42 11.22 1.42 2.91
C GLU A 42 10.31 0.75 3.94
N GLU A 43 9.97 1.46 5.02
CA GLU A 43 9.04 0.97 6.03
C GLU A 43 7.65 0.72 5.44
N ALA A 44 7.13 1.69 4.67
CA ALA A 44 5.85 1.57 3.99
C ALA A 44 5.85 0.40 2.98
N GLN A 45 6.94 0.23 2.22
CA GLN A 45 7.07 -0.85 1.24
C GLN A 45 7.06 -2.23 1.91
N ASN A 46 7.84 -2.40 2.98
CA ASN A 46 7.92 -3.66 3.71
C ASN A 46 6.57 -4.05 4.32
N ASP A 47 5.85 -3.09 4.89
CA ASP A 47 4.53 -3.34 5.48
C ASP A 47 3.49 -3.77 4.42
N VAL A 48 3.50 -3.14 3.24
CA VAL A 48 2.63 -3.53 2.12
C VAL A 48 2.91 -4.97 1.66
N ILE A 49 4.18 -5.33 1.50
CA ILE A 49 4.58 -6.68 1.09
C ILE A 49 4.10 -7.71 2.12
N LEU A 50 4.31 -7.43 3.42
CA LEU A 50 3.87 -8.32 4.50
C LEU A 50 2.35 -8.49 4.51
N LYS A 51 1.60 -7.40 4.43
CA LYS A 51 0.12 -7.44 4.46
C LYS A 51 -0.47 -8.18 3.26
N ILE A 52 0.04 -7.92 2.05
CA ILE A 52 -0.43 -8.63 0.84
C ILE A 52 -0.04 -10.11 0.89
N GLY A 53 1.17 -10.43 1.36
CA GLY A 53 1.62 -11.81 1.58
C GLY A 53 0.71 -12.58 2.53
N LEU A 54 0.35 -11.99 3.67
CA LEU A 54 -0.56 -12.60 4.65
C LEU A 54 -1.95 -12.88 4.07
N VAL A 55 -2.50 -11.96 3.27
CA VAL A 55 -3.81 -12.18 2.61
C VAL A 55 -3.73 -13.31 1.60
N TYR A 56 -2.65 -13.39 0.82
CA TYR A 56 -2.45 -14.46 -0.15
C TYR A 56 -2.38 -15.84 0.52
N GLU A 57 -1.63 -15.97 1.62
CA GLU A 57 -1.55 -17.23 2.37
C GLU A 57 -2.89 -17.64 2.97
N ASN A 58 -3.63 -16.70 3.56
CA ASN A 58 -4.95 -16.98 4.13
C ASN A 58 -5.99 -17.36 3.07
N SER A 59 -5.89 -16.83 1.85
CA SER A 59 -6.79 -17.17 0.74
C SER A 59 -6.60 -18.60 0.18
N LYS A 60 -5.49 -19.27 0.53
CA LYS A 60 -5.17 -20.63 0.10
C LYS A 60 -5.60 -21.73 1.08
N ARG A 61 -6.03 -21.34 2.29
CA ARG A 61 -6.60 -22.26 3.28
C ARG A 61 -8.09 -22.41 3.06
#